data_AF-A0A5J4QCM9-F1
#
_entry.id   AF-A0A5J4QCM9-F1
#
_cell.length_a   1.000
_cell.length_b   1.000
_cell.length_c   1.000
_cell.angle_alpha   90.00
_cell.angle_beta   90.00
_cell.angle_gamma   90.00
#
_symmetry.space_group_name_H-M   'P 1'
#
loop_
_entity.id
_entity.type
_entity.pdbx_description
1 polymer ?
#
loop_
_entity_poly.entity_id
_entity_poly.type
_entity_poly.pdbx_seq_one_letter_code
_entity_poly.pdbx_strand_id
1 'polypeptide(L)'
;MIICPKRGVNEFLEQSVRHLNITTVYVRTMDEVLQCKEDIMLTNYERVRDGDIDPSYFIATSLDEASVLRGFGTKTYQTFLPKFKNVPYRFVATATPAPNRFKEMIHYAGYLGIMDTGQALTRFF
;
A
#
# COMPACT_ATOMS: atom_id res chain seq x y z
N MET A 1 4.50 -1.20 -7.85
CA MET A 1 3.65 -2.22 -7.19
C MET A 1 2.35 -1.61 -6.69
N ILE A 2 1.24 -2.29 -6.92
CA ILE A 2 -0.08 -1.91 -6.42
C ILE A 2 -0.45 -2.87 -5.28
N ILE A 3 -0.90 -2.34 -4.15
CA ILE A 3 -1.32 -3.12 -2.99
C ILE A 3 -2.83 -2.88 -2.84
N CYS A 4 -3.62 -3.94 -2.93
CA CYS A 4 -5.08 -3.85 -2.81
C CYS A 4 -5.61 -4.89 -1.81
N PRO A 5 -6.84 -4.74 -1.30
CA PRO A 5 -7.48 -5.79 -0.51
C PRO A 5 -7.58 -7.09 -1.30
N LYS A 6 -7.36 -8.24 -0.65
CA LYS A 6 -7.39 -9.55 -1.31
C LYS A 6 -8.66 -9.80 -2.15
N ARG A 7 -9.80 -9.22 -1.76
CA ARG A 7 -11.08 -9.34 -2.49
C ARG A 7 -11.09 -8.58 -3.83
N GLY A 8 -10.34 -7.48 -3.94
CA GLY A 8 -10.29 -6.64 -5.15
C GLY A 8 -9.24 -7.06 -6.18
N VAL A 9 -8.41 -8.06 -5.87
CA VAL A 9 -7.31 -8.51 -6.75
C VAL A 9 -7.80 -8.94 -8.13
N ASN A 10 -8.80 -9.83 -8.17
CA ASN A 10 -9.30 -10.38 -9.45
C ASN A 10 -9.96 -9.30 -10.30
N GLU A 11 -10.71 -8.40 -9.66
CA GLU A 11 -11.32 -7.27 -10.35
C GLU A 11 -10.25 -6.36 -10.94
N PHE A 12 -9.21 -6.01 -10.18
CA PHE A 12 -8.14 -5.16 -10.68
C PHE A 12 -7.42 -5.75 -11.90
N LEU A 13 -7.14 -7.05 -11.88
CA LEU A 13 -6.50 -7.77 -13.00
C LEU A 13 -7.38 -7.76 -14.27
N GLU A 14 -8.69 -7.93 -14.12
CA GLU A 14 -9.61 -7.89 -15.26
C GLU A 14 -9.75 -6.46 -15.81
N GLN A 15 -9.90 -5.49 -14.92
CA GLN A 15 -10.17 -4.10 -15.27
C GLN A 15 -8.96 -3.40 -15.90
N SER A 16 -7.73 -3.72 -15.45
CA SER A 16 -6.49 -3.16 -16.01
C SER A 16 -6.34 -3.50 -17.50
N VAL A 17 -6.60 -4.76 -17.87
CA VAL A 17 -6.54 -5.20 -19.27
C VAL A 17 -7.70 -4.59 -20.05
N ARG A 18 -8.92 -4.68 -19.50
CA ARG A 18 -10.15 -4.29 -20.22
C ARG A 18 -10.24 -2.80 -20.53
N HIS A 19 -9.81 -1.94 -19.60
CA HIS A 19 -10.03 -0.49 -19.71
C HIS A 19 -8.74 0.30 -19.97
N LEU A 20 -7.60 -0.20 -19.52
CA LEU A 20 -6.33 0.52 -19.62
C LEU A 20 -5.36 -0.14 -20.61
N ASN A 21 -5.66 -1.34 -21.10
CA ASN A 21 -4.76 -2.15 -21.92
C ASN A 21 -3.38 -2.35 -21.26
N ILE A 22 -3.39 -2.52 -19.92
CA ILE A 22 -2.21 -2.74 -19.10
C ILE A 22 -2.27 -4.16 -18.54
N THR A 23 -1.23 -4.95 -18.79
CA THR A 23 -1.07 -6.26 -18.15
C THR A 23 -0.57 -6.06 -16.72
N THR A 24 -1.27 -6.65 -15.77
CA THR A 24 -0.85 -6.69 -14.37
C THR A 24 -0.78 -8.12 -13.89
N VAL A 25 0.18 -8.42 -13.01
CA VAL A 25 0.39 -9.79 -12.48
C VAL A 25 0.29 -9.77 -10.97
N TYR A 26 -0.51 -10.69 -10.42
CA TYR A 26 -0.60 -10.87 -8.98
C TYR A 26 0.56 -11.71 -8.45
N VAL A 27 1.32 -11.14 -7.52
CA VAL A 27 2.50 -11.73 -6.89
C VAL A 27 2.31 -11.92 -5.39
N ARG A 28 2.87 -13.01 -4.87
CA ARG A 28 2.70 -13.47 -3.49
C ARG A 28 3.99 -13.44 -2.69
N THR A 29 5.15 -13.56 -3.35
CA THR A 29 6.48 -13.65 -2.73
C THR A 29 7.50 -12.82 -3.51
N MET A 30 8.67 -12.55 -2.92
CA MET A 30 9.74 -11.84 -3.64
C MET A 30 10.31 -12.65 -4.80
N ASP A 31 10.35 -13.97 -4.69
CA ASP A 31 10.76 -14.83 -5.81
C ASP A 31 9.84 -14.64 -7.03
N GLU A 32 8.52 -14.53 -6.81
CA GLU A 32 7.58 -14.23 -7.89
C GLU A 32 7.80 -12.83 -8.47
N VAL A 33 8.14 -11.83 -7.62
CA VAL A 33 8.49 -10.47 -8.06
C VAL A 33 9.72 -10.49 -8.96
N LEU A 34 10.78 -11.17 -8.56
CA LEU A 34 12.06 -11.21 -9.28
C LEU A 34 11.98 -11.97 -10.61
N GLN A 35 11.05 -12.93 -10.72
CA GLN A 35 10.82 -13.70 -11.94
C GLN A 35 9.78 -13.06 -12.88
N CYS A 36 8.99 -12.11 -12.37
CA CYS A 36 7.95 -11.46 -13.15
C CYS A 36 8.57 -10.55 -14.23
N LYS A 37 8.02 -10.62 -15.44
CA LYS A 37 8.48 -9.84 -16.60
C LYS A 37 7.68 -8.55 -16.81
N GLU A 38 6.59 -8.37 -16.05
CA GLU A 38 5.71 -7.22 -16.19
C GLU A 38 6.15 -6.09 -15.26
N ASP A 39 6.00 -4.84 -15.72
CA ASP A 39 6.39 -3.66 -14.95
C ASP A 39 5.45 -3.37 -13.76
N ILE A 40 4.17 -3.76 -13.90
CA ILE A 40 3.13 -3.46 -12.92
C ILE A 40 2.66 -4.75 -12.24
N MET A 41 3.10 -4.91 -11.00
CA MET A 41 2.73 -6.04 -10.15
C MET A 41 1.69 -5.63 -9.12
N LEU A 42 0.78 -6.56 -8.83
CA LEU A 42 -0.28 -6.43 -7.85
C LEU A 42 -0.02 -7.38 -6.67
N THR A 43 -0.25 -6.93 -5.45
CA THR A 43 -0.22 -7.78 -4.27
C THR A 43 -1.30 -7.36 -3.27
N ASN A 44 -1.37 -8.03 -2.13
CA ASN A 44 -2.27 -7.65 -1.05
C ASN A 44 -1.52 -7.24 0.22
N TYR A 45 -2.25 -6.61 1.13
CA TYR A 45 -1.72 -6.11 2.40
C TYR A 45 -1.09 -7.22 3.24
N GLU A 46 -1.68 -8.41 3.29
CA GLU A 46 -1.19 -9.53 4.07
C GLU A 46 0.16 -10.04 3.56
N ARG A 47 0.38 -10.08 2.25
CA ARG A 47 1.66 -10.47 1.64
C ARG A 47 2.78 -9.50 1.97
N VAL A 48 2.49 -8.21 1.98
CA VAL A 48 3.48 -7.18 2.35
C VAL A 48 3.71 -7.14 3.85
N ARG A 49 2.66 -7.31 4.67
CA ARG A 49 2.77 -7.23 6.13
C ARG A 49 3.44 -8.46 6.73
N ASP A 50 2.91 -9.64 6.43
CA ASP A 50 3.28 -10.90 7.08
C ASP A 50 4.19 -11.78 6.21
N GLY A 51 4.27 -11.50 4.91
CA GLY A 51 5.13 -12.21 3.97
C GLY A 51 6.50 -11.56 3.79
N ASP A 52 7.20 -12.04 2.76
CA ASP A 52 8.56 -11.67 2.38
C ASP A 52 8.64 -10.53 1.36
N ILE A 53 7.49 -10.04 0.85
CA ILE A 53 7.47 -8.92 -0.10
C ILE A 53 8.15 -7.69 0.51
N ASP A 54 9.20 -7.23 -0.15
CA ASP A 54 9.91 -5.99 0.14
C ASP A 54 9.47 -4.90 -0.86
N PRO A 55 8.66 -3.92 -0.43
CA PRO A 55 8.25 -2.81 -1.28
C PRO A 55 9.42 -1.95 -1.76
N SER A 56 10.56 -1.94 -1.06
CA SER A 56 11.71 -1.09 -1.37
C SER A 56 12.37 -1.43 -2.71
N TYR A 57 12.12 -2.63 -3.24
CA TYR A 57 12.52 -3.04 -4.58
C TYR A 57 11.85 -2.20 -5.68
N PHE A 58 10.67 -1.64 -5.41
CA PHE A 58 9.89 -0.93 -6.41
C PHE A 58 10.17 0.58 -6.38
N ILE A 59 10.22 1.18 -7.57
CA ILE A 59 10.30 2.64 -7.72
C ILE A 59 9.04 3.36 -7.19
N ALA A 60 7.88 2.71 -7.33
CA ALA A 60 6.59 3.27 -6.96
C ALA A 60 5.71 2.23 -6.28
N THR A 61 4.99 2.66 -5.24
CA THR A 61 3.93 1.88 -4.59
C THR A 61 2.63 2.66 -4.54
N SER A 62 1.51 1.96 -4.72
CA SER A 62 0.17 2.52 -4.55
C SER A 62 -0.65 1.65 -3.61
N LEU A 63 -1.26 2.26 -2.60
CA LEU A 63 -2.21 1.61 -1.71
C LEU A 63 -3.63 1.90 -2.21
N ASP A 64 -4.36 0.85 -2.57
CA ASP A 64 -5.77 0.91 -2.95
C ASP A 64 -6.69 0.54 -1.79
N GLU A 65 -7.83 1.20 -1.72
CA GLU A 65 -8.79 1.16 -0.61
C GLU A 65 -8.08 1.24 0.75
N ALA A 66 -7.29 2.31 0.90
CA ALA A 66 -6.51 2.55 2.11
C ALA A 66 -7.38 2.89 3.34
N SER A 67 -8.71 2.72 3.29
CA SER A 67 -9.53 2.62 4.49
C SER A 67 -9.14 1.41 5.35
N VAL A 68 -8.47 0.41 4.76
CA VAL A 68 -7.78 -0.65 5.51
C VAL A 68 -6.74 -0.06 6.47
N LEU A 69 -6.29 1.19 6.30
CA LEU A 69 -5.36 1.83 7.24
C LEU A 69 -6.05 2.48 8.47
N ARG A 70 -7.39 2.46 8.56
CA ARG A 70 -8.17 3.17 9.60
C ARG A 70 -8.21 2.50 10.97
N GLY A 71 -8.20 1.17 11.01
CA GLY A 71 -8.44 0.39 12.23
C GLY A 71 -7.18 0.10 13.07
N PHE A 72 -6.01 0.59 12.70
CA PHE A 72 -4.77 -0.12 13.02
C PHE A 72 -3.89 0.57 14.07
N GLY A 73 -4.27 0.39 15.34
CA GLY A 73 -3.48 0.77 16.52
C GLY A 73 -2.55 -0.33 17.07
N THR A 74 -2.33 -1.43 16.33
CA THR A 74 -1.53 -2.57 16.81
C THR A 74 -0.07 -2.47 16.34
N LYS A 75 0.88 -3.03 17.13
CA LYS A 75 2.33 -3.07 16.82
C LYS A 75 2.66 -3.57 15.40
N THR A 76 1.79 -4.40 14.82
CA THR A 76 1.89 -4.94 13.46
C THR A 76 1.80 -3.88 12.35
N TYR A 77 1.27 -2.70 12.64
CA TYR A 77 1.16 -1.62 11.65
C TYR A 77 2.34 -0.65 11.70
N GLN A 78 2.92 -0.44 12.89
CA GLN A 78 4.21 0.24 13.02
C GLN A 78 5.33 -0.49 12.26
N THR A 79 5.20 -1.79 11.99
CA THR A 79 6.16 -2.53 11.17
C THR A 79 5.86 -2.46 9.67
N PHE A 80 4.63 -2.13 9.26
CA PHE A 80 4.25 -2.04 7.85
C PHE A 80 4.77 -0.77 7.17
N LEU A 81 4.51 0.42 7.74
CA LEU A 81 4.91 1.69 7.14
C LEU A 81 6.43 1.81 6.91
N PRO A 82 7.31 1.38 7.84
CA PRO A 82 8.76 1.42 7.62
C PRO A 82 9.23 0.64 6.40
N LYS A 83 8.53 -0.41 5.96
CA LYS A 83 8.87 -1.16 4.74
C LYS A 83 8.82 -0.29 3.48
N PHE A 84 8.03 0.78 3.50
CA PHE A 84 7.88 1.71 2.37
C PHE A 84 8.82 2.91 2.46
N LYS A 85 9.63 3.05 3.52
CA LYS A 85 10.44 4.25 3.77
C LYS A 85 11.37 4.58 2.59
N ASN A 86 11.94 3.55 1.97
CA ASN A 86 12.89 3.68 0.86
C ASN A 86 12.23 3.69 -0.52
N VAL A 87 10.89 3.63 -0.60
CA VAL A 87 10.18 3.72 -1.87
C VAL A 87 10.10 5.19 -2.31
N PRO A 88 10.62 5.56 -3.50
CA PRO A 88 10.64 6.94 -3.96
C PRO A 88 9.24 7.55 -4.17
N TYR A 89 8.33 6.83 -4.82
CA TYR A 89 7.00 7.33 -5.14
C TYR A 89 5.92 6.52 -4.42
N ARG A 90 5.07 7.20 -3.64
CA ARG A 90 4.05 6.57 -2.80
C ARG A 90 2.70 7.23 -3.04
N PHE A 91 1.70 6.43 -3.35
CA PHE A 91 0.35 6.89 -3.68
C PHE A 91 -0.69 6.21 -2.80
N VAL A 92 -1.75 6.96 -2.47
CA VAL A 92 -2.90 6.44 -1.73
C VAL A 92 -4.15 6.72 -2.55
N ALA A 93 -4.82 5.66 -3.00
CA ALA A 93 -6.11 5.72 -3.65
C ALA A 93 -7.18 5.28 -2.66
N THR A 94 -8.08 6.19 -2.28
CA THR A 94 -9.23 5.85 -1.44
C THR A 94 -10.40 6.76 -1.77
N ALA A 95 -11.58 6.18 -1.94
CA ALA A 95 -12.81 6.92 -2.15
C ALA A 95 -13.27 7.66 -0.88
N THR A 96 -12.78 7.23 0.28
CA THR A 96 -13.16 7.80 1.56
C THR A 96 -11.90 8.19 2.35
N PRO A 97 -11.33 9.38 2.12
CA PRO A 97 -10.26 9.89 2.97
C PRO A 97 -10.87 10.36 4.30
N ALA A 98 -11.05 9.42 5.25
CA ALA A 98 -11.38 9.63 6.66
C ALA A 98 -12.29 10.86 6.99
N PRO A 99 -13.61 10.81 6.76
CA PRO A 99 -14.46 11.99 6.95
C PRO A 99 -14.57 12.52 8.40
N ASN A 100 -14.24 11.71 9.43
CA ASN A 100 -14.49 12.06 10.84
C ASN A 100 -13.35 11.76 11.84
N ARG A 101 -12.14 11.38 11.39
CA ARG A 101 -11.04 11.02 12.31
C ARG A 101 -9.69 11.57 11.82
N PHE A 102 -9.30 12.72 12.35
CA PHE A 102 -7.99 13.36 12.08
C PHE A 102 -6.78 12.42 12.29
N LYS A 103 -6.90 11.42 13.17
CA LYS A 103 -5.86 10.40 13.40
C LYS A 103 -5.57 9.53 12.16
N GLU A 104 -6.57 9.25 11.33
CA GLU A 104 -6.41 8.44 10.11
C GLU A 104 -5.63 9.21 9.03
N MET A 105 -5.82 10.52 8.95
CA MET A 105 -5.07 11.41 8.06
C MET A 105 -3.57 11.42 8.36
N ILE A 106 -3.20 11.31 9.65
CA ILE A 106 -1.79 11.19 10.07
C ILE A 106 -1.15 9.91 9.51
N HIS A 107 -1.89 8.81 9.45
CA HIS A 107 -1.35 7.55 8.90
C HIS A 107 -1.09 7.65 7.40
N TYR A 108 -1.96 8.33 6.65
CA TYR A 108 -1.70 8.63 5.24
C TYR A 108 -0.47 9.52 5.07
N ALA A 109 -0.33 10.56 5.89
CA ALA A 109 0.86 11.41 5.88
C ALA A 109 2.16 10.63 6.21
N GLY A 110 2.07 9.68 7.15
CA GLY A 110 3.16 8.77 7.51
C GLY A 110 3.56 7.86 6.36
N TYR A 111 2.61 7.23 5.68
CA TYR A 111 2.87 6.42 4.50
C TYR A 111 3.47 7.25 3.36
N LEU A 112 2.89 8.42 3.07
CA LEU A 112 3.39 9.31 2.00
C LEU A 112 4.79 9.87 2.33
N GLY A 113 5.20 9.84 3.60
CA GLY A 113 6.47 10.38 4.09
C GLY A 113 6.46 11.89 4.24
N ILE A 114 5.28 12.50 4.37
CA ILE A 114 5.11 13.94 4.58
C ILE A 114 5.45 14.31 6.03
N MET A 115 5.03 13.48 6.99
CA MET A 115 5.29 13.70 8.41
C MET A 115 5.33 12.36 9.15
N ASP A 116 6.24 12.25 10.12
CA ASP A 116 6.25 11.10 11.03
C ASP A 116 4.96 11.03 11.86
N THR A 117 4.42 9.82 12.02
CA THR A 117 3.16 9.60 12.75
C THR A 117 3.27 9.98 14.22
N GLY A 118 4.41 9.70 14.87
CA GLY A 118 4.66 10.07 16.26
C GLY A 118 4.70 11.58 16.45
N GLN A 119 5.44 12.28 15.59
CA GLN A 119 5.50 13.74 15.59
C GLN A 119 4.12 14.38 15.37
N ALA A 120 3.35 13.87 14.42
CA ALA A 120 2.02 14.38 14.12
C ALA A 120 1.06 14.17 15.30
N LEU A 121 1.10 13.01 15.96
CA LEU A 121 0.27 12.75 17.14
C LEU A 121 0.58 13.75 18.27
N THR A 122 1.85 13.98 18.60
CA THR A 122 2.25 14.93 19.67
C THR A 122 1.89 16.39 19.34
N ARG A 123 1.83 16.75 18.05
CA ARG A 123 1.52 18.14 17.64
C ARG A 123 0.03 18.47 17.63
N PHE A 124 -0.81 17.48 17.34
CA PHE A 124 -2.23 17.73 17.03
C PHE A 124 -3.21 17.07 18.02
N PHE A 125 -2.73 16.29 19.01
CA PHE A 125 -3.54 15.62 20.03
C PHE A 125 -2.83 15.61 21.38
#